data_AF-A0A3D1SGP4-F1
#
_entry.id   AF-A0A3D1SGP4-F1
#
_cell.length_a   1.000
_cell.length_b   1.000
_cell.length_c   1.000
_cell.angle_alpha   90.00
_cell.angle_beta   90.00
_cell.angle_gamma   90.00
#
_symmetry.space_group_name_H-M   'P 1'
#
loop_
_entity.id
_entity.type
_entity.pdbx_description
1 polymer ?
#
loop_
_entity_poly.entity_id
_entity_poly.type
_entity_poly.pdbx_seq_one_letter_code
_entity_poly.pdbx_strand_id
1 'polypeptide(L)'
;MRFKSIIQSRYSLLFALFVLLAACSSINPSGGNATPATTPTQKPTHVPTSITAEACPEPLNSNSNCYTPRAFRLAYSVQALTDQGYTGKGQTVIDIVSYGSPTLQQDMDVFDKQFGLPPITIQVVSPLGTVPYDPNKKDMAGWAGETELDVQIIHAIAPDAHIVVMTSPVDETEGTIGLPEFLKLEQYAVAHHLGQIFSQSFVASEATLADSPGQKLVKTFTNFYQQITTQQGFTVVSGSGDNGATDWANIAATALSPNPTVNFPADVPWVTAVGGTTLHNTPDAINRVPTYNESAWPGSGGG
;
A
#
# COMPACT_ATOMS: atom_id res chain seq x y z
N MET A 1 17.15 57.10 -28.16
CA MET A 1 18.30 57.70 -28.87
C MET A 1 19.18 56.54 -29.38
N ARG A 2 19.31 56.40 -30.71
CA ARG A 2 20.25 55.56 -31.51
C ARG A 2 20.47 54.05 -31.22
N PHE A 3 19.87 53.24 -32.11
CA PHE A 3 20.40 52.12 -32.94
C PHE A 3 21.10 50.85 -32.36
N LYS A 4 20.36 49.72 -32.51
CA LYS A 4 20.66 48.37 -33.06
C LYS A 4 22.11 47.92 -33.38
N SER A 5 22.40 46.64 -33.03
CA SER A 5 22.93 45.54 -33.89
C SER A 5 22.92 44.24 -33.05
N ILE A 6 22.15 43.17 -33.30
CA ILE A 6 22.15 42.10 -34.34
C ILE A 6 23.52 41.48 -34.64
N ILE A 7 23.62 40.15 -34.46
CA ILE A 7 24.33 39.06 -35.21
C ILE A 7 24.60 37.89 -34.20
N GLN A 8 23.93 36.72 -34.27
CA GLN A 8 24.20 35.51 -35.09
C GLN A 8 25.65 34.96 -34.93
N SER A 9 26.04 33.70 -35.01
CA SER A 9 25.43 32.38 -35.26
C SER A 9 26.60 31.34 -35.25
N ARG A 10 26.44 30.24 -34.48
CA ARG A 10 26.78 28.83 -34.79
C ARG A 10 28.23 28.29 -34.96
N TYR A 11 28.32 27.01 -34.54
CA TYR A 11 29.03 25.84 -35.10
C TYR A 11 30.44 25.42 -34.62
N SER A 12 30.45 24.18 -34.11
CA SER A 12 31.36 23.05 -34.42
C SER A 12 32.81 23.06 -33.93
N LEU A 13 33.16 22.02 -33.17
CA LEU A 13 34.50 21.42 -33.18
C LEU A 13 34.41 19.93 -32.80
N LEU A 14 34.53 19.08 -33.82
CA LEU A 14 35.03 17.70 -33.73
C LEU A 14 36.56 17.76 -33.92
N PHE A 15 37.32 17.01 -33.14
CA PHE A 15 38.56 16.40 -33.63
C PHE A 15 38.81 15.07 -32.93
N ALA A 16 38.97 14.03 -33.74
CA ALA A 16 39.28 12.66 -33.38
C ALA A 16 40.80 12.47 -33.27
N LEU A 17 41.24 11.51 -32.45
CA LEU A 17 42.43 10.71 -32.76
C LEU A 17 42.37 9.33 -32.07
N PHE A 18 42.37 8.29 -32.91
CA PHE A 18 42.57 6.88 -32.57
C PHE A 18 44.03 6.53 -32.87
N VAL A 19 44.74 5.82 -31.98
CA VAL A 19 45.83 4.88 -32.35
C VAL A 19 45.81 3.67 -31.40
N LEU A 20 46.08 2.52 -32.02
CA LEU A 20 45.86 1.11 -31.69
C LEU A 20 46.91 0.43 -30.76
N LEU A 21 46.45 -0.68 -30.13
CA LEU A 21 47.11 -1.97 -29.76
C LEU A 21 48.36 -1.94 -28.82
N ALA A 22 48.67 -2.94 -27.96
CA ALA A 22 48.39 -4.37 -27.95
C ALA A 22 48.51 -5.00 -26.52
N ALA A 23 47.78 -6.11 -26.34
CA ALA A 23 48.11 -7.36 -25.65
C ALA A 23 48.57 -7.43 -24.16
N CYS A 24 47.73 -8.16 -23.40
CA CYS A 24 47.97 -9.10 -22.30
C CYS A 24 49.24 -9.00 -21.44
N SER A 25 49.04 -8.80 -20.14
CA SER A 25 49.78 -9.51 -19.08
C SER A 25 48.97 -9.51 -17.77
N SER A 26 48.87 -10.70 -17.18
CA SER A 26 48.25 -11.02 -15.90
C SER A 26 49.02 -10.46 -14.70
N ILE A 27 48.35 -9.72 -13.81
CA ILE A 27 48.80 -9.48 -12.43
C ILE A 27 47.58 -9.57 -11.50
N ASN A 28 47.65 -10.49 -10.54
CA ASN A 28 46.65 -10.69 -9.48
C ASN A 28 46.98 -9.78 -8.26
N PRO A 29 46.10 -9.68 -7.25
CA PRO A 29 45.67 -8.42 -6.63
C PRO A 29 46.51 -8.00 -5.42
N SER A 30 46.54 -6.70 -5.15
CA SER A 30 46.90 -6.15 -3.84
C SER A 30 45.66 -5.51 -3.20
N GLY A 31 45.33 -6.02 -2.02
CA GLY A 31 44.07 -5.79 -1.33
C GLY A 31 43.86 -4.36 -0.84
N GLY A 32 42.67 -3.84 -1.16
CA GLY A 32 41.96 -2.90 -0.30
C GLY A 32 40.75 -3.62 0.25
N ASN A 33 40.80 -4.04 1.52
CA ASN A 33 39.62 -4.51 2.24
C ASN A 33 38.66 -3.31 2.40
N ALA A 34 37.75 -3.14 1.45
CA ALA A 34 36.52 -2.43 1.72
C ALA A 34 35.69 -3.36 2.60
N THR A 35 35.72 -3.11 3.91
CA THR A 35 34.81 -3.75 4.87
C THR A 35 33.39 -3.47 4.39
N PRO A 36 32.55 -4.49 4.13
CA PRO A 36 31.13 -4.27 3.95
C PRO A 36 30.62 -3.55 5.20
N ALA A 37 29.95 -2.41 5.02
CA ALA A 37 29.23 -1.79 6.11
C ALA A 37 28.24 -2.82 6.64
N THR A 38 28.48 -3.32 7.85
CA THR A 38 27.55 -4.21 8.53
C THR A 38 26.27 -3.44 8.76
N THR A 39 25.24 -3.70 7.96
CA THR A 39 23.87 -3.29 8.27
C THR A 39 23.56 -3.80 9.68
N PRO A 40 23.21 -2.93 10.64
CA PRO A 40 22.88 -3.38 11.98
C PRO A 40 21.70 -4.34 11.87
N THR A 41 21.93 -5.61 12.16
CA THR A 41 20.87 -6.60 12.35
C THR A 41 20.17 -6.18 13.63
N GLN A 42 19.02 -5.49 13.51
CA GLN A 42 18.23 -5.12 14.67
C GLN A 42 17.69 -6.42 15.28
N LYS A 43 18.02 -6.66 16.54
CA LYS A 43 17.50 -7.82 17.26
C LYS A 43 15.97 -7.71 17.30
N PRO A 44 15.20 -8.75 16.92
CA PRO A 44 13.75 -8.72 17.00
C PRO A 44 13.31 -8.31 18.40
N THR A 45 12.44 -7.31 18.49
CA THR A 45 11.83 -6.84 19.75
C THR A 45 10.81 -7.83 20.29
N HIS A 46 10.37 -8.78 19.46
CA HIS A 46 9.48 -9.86 19.84
C HIS A 46 9.97 -11.18 19.25
N VAL A 47 10.19 -12.19 20.10
CA VAL A 47 10.38 -13.58 19.65
C VAL A 47 9.00 -14.23 19.72
N PRO A 48 8.38 -14.60 18.58
CA PRO A 48 7.04 -15.19 18.58
C PRO A 48 7.07 -16.44 19.45
N THR A 49 6.38 -16.38 20.59
CA THR A 49 6.15 -17.54 21.42
C THR A 49 4.90 -18.22 20.89
N SER A 50 5.08 -19.47 20.46
CA SER A 50 4.04 -20.49 20.20
C SER A 50 3.70 -20.82 18.74
N ILE A 51 3.74 -22.13 18.48
CA ILE A 51 3.29 -22.85 17.28
C ILE A 51 1.74 -22.84 17.17
N THR A 52 1.02 -22.29 18.17
CA THR A 52 -0.45 -22.14 18.17
C THR A 52 -0.98 -20.99 17.31
N ALA A 53 -0.12 -20.12 16.77
CA ALA A 53 -0.51 -18.96 15.95
C ALA A 53 -0.79 -19.28 14.47
N GLU A 54 -0.71 -20.55 14.05
CA GLU A 54 -0.88 -20.96 12.64
C GLU A 54 -2.29 -21.48 12.32
N ALA A 55 -3.06 -21.91 13.32
CA ALA A 55 -4.43 -22.39 13.12
C ALA A 55 -5.42 -21.24 13.28
N CYS A 56 -6.37 -21.14 12.35
CA CYS A 56 -7.45 -20.18 12.49
C CYS A 56 -8.31 -20.48 13.72
N PRO A 57 -8.80 -19.44 14.44
CA PRO A 57 -9.69 -19.63 15.57
C PRO A 57 -11.05 -20.16 15.12
N GLU A 58 -11.77 -20.85 16.02
CA GLU A 58 -13.18 -21.19 15.82
C GLU A 58 -14.03 -19.90 15.64
N PRO A 59 -15.01 -19.88 14.72
CA PRO A 59 -15.46 -20.98 13.85
C PRO A 59 -14.75 -21.03 12.49
N LEU A 60 -13.68 -20.26 12.29
CA LEU A 60 -12.99 -20.12 11.00
C LEU A 60 -12.01 -21.26 10.71
N ASN A 61 -11.72 -22.12 11.68
CA ASN A 61 -10.77 -23.24 11.54
C ASN A 61 -11.19 -24.27 10.47
N SER A 62 -12.47 -24.37 10.12
CA SER A 62 -12.95 -25.21 9.02
C SER A 62 -12.90 -24.52 7.66
N ASN A 63 -12.61 -23.22 7.60
CA ASN A 63 -12.49 -22.48 6.35
C ASN A 63 -11.09 -22.70 5.75
N SER A 64 -11.03 -23.39 4.60
CA SER A 64 -9.78 -23.65 3.89
C SER A 64 -9.05 -22.39 3.41
N ASN A 65 -9.77 -21.27 3.32
CA ASN A 65 -9.24 -19.97 2.88
C ASN A 65 -8.93 -19.04 4.07
N CYS A 66 -8.95 -19.56 5.30
CA CYS A 66 -8.56 -18.79 6.46
C CYS A 66 -7.04 -18.86 6.67
N TYR A 67 -6.42 -17.69 6.83
CA TYR A 67 -5.00 -17.53 7.07
C TYR A 67 -4.77 -16.67 8.31
N THR A 68 -3.94 -17.14 9.23
CA THR A 68 -3.48 -16.32 10.36
C THR A 68 -2.38 -15.36 9.93
N PRO A 69 -2.06 -14.31 10.72
CA PRO A 69 -0.92 -13.41 10.45
C PRO A 69 0.39 -14.15 10.14
N ARG A 70 0.72 -15.18 10.92
CA ARG A 70 1.93 -15.98 10.71
C ARG A 70 1.83 -16.82 9.43
N ALA A 71 0.70 -17.46 9.17
CA ALA A 71 0.50 -18.23 7.94
C ALA A 71 0.66 -17.34 6.70
N PHE A 72 0.11 -16.13 6.74
CA PHE A 72 0.24 -15.13 5.69
C PHE A 72 1.69 -14.67 5.49
N ARG A 73 2.42 -14.37 6.58
CA ARG A 73 3.86 -14.05 6.50
C ARG A 73 4.71 -15.21 5.98
N LEU A 74 4.34 -16.47 6.27
CA LEU A 74 5.03 -17.63 5.73
C LEU A 74 4.76 -17.80 4.23
N ALA A 75 3.52 -17.60 3.79
CA ALA A 75 3.13 -17.71 2.39
C ALA A 75 3.96 -16.81 1.46
N TYR A 76 4.23 -15.58 1.89
CA TYR A 76 5.02 -14.61 1.12
C TYR A 76 6.47 -14.47 1.59
N SER A 77 6.98 -15.42 2.37
CA SER A 77 8.36 -15.40 2.91
C SER A 77 8.72 -14.16 3.75
N VAL A 78 7.74 -13.36 4.19
CA VAL A 78 7.91 -12.20 5.07
C VAL A 78 8.41 -12.63 6.44
N GLN A 79 8.00 -13.81 6.94
CA GLN A 79 8.41 -14.29 8.26
C GLN A 79 9.95 -14.41 8.36
N ALA A 80 10.64 -14.78 7.28
CA ALA A 80 12.10 -14.86 7.26
C ALA A 80 12.76 -13.47 7.40
N LEU A 81 12.11 -12.41 6.94
CA LEU A 81 12.54 -11.02 7.13
C LEU A 81 12.25 -10.56 8.56
N THR A 82 11.07 -10.89 9.10
CA THR A 82 10.69 -10.63 10.49
C THR A 82 11.69 -11.27 11.47
N ASP A 83 12.09 -12.52 11.23
CA ASP A 83 13.05 -13.27 12.07
C ASP A 83 14.46 -12.64 12.02
N GLN A 84 14.78 -11.92 10.94
CA GLN A 84 16.01 -11.12 10.79
C GLN A 84 15.90 -9.71 11.42
N GLY A 85 14.73 -9.35 11.95
CA GLY A 85 14.46 -8.05 12.58
C GLY A 85 13.88 -6.98 11.65
N TYR A 86 13.50 -7.32 10.42
CA TYR A 86 12.76 -6.42 9.53
C TYR A 86 11.27 -6.50 9.84
N THR A 87 10.82 -5.67 10.78
CA THR A 87 9.47 -5.72 11.35
C THR A 87 8.63 -4.47 11.02
N GLY A 88 9.13 -3.57 10.17
CA GLY A 88 8.53 -2.26 9.92
C GLY A 88 8.91 -1.19 10.94
N LYS A 89 9.76 -1.52 11.93
CA LYS A 89 10.22 -0.60 12.96
C LYS A 89 10.78 0.71 12.37
N GLY A 90 10.26 1.83 12.87
CA GLY A 90 10.63 3.17 12.43
C GLY A 90 10.00 3.62 11.11
N GLN A 91 9.12 2.80 10.52
CA GLN A 91 8.23 3.21 9.45
C GLN A 91 6.87 3.58 10.03
N THR A 92 6.16 4.48 9.34
CA THR A 92 4.77 4.80 9.62
C THR A 92 3.93 4.59 8.38
N VAL A 93 2.91 3.75 8.50
CA VAL A 93 1.87 3.54 7.48
C VAL A 93 0.69 4.43 7.83
N ILE A 94 0.23 5.18 6.83
CA ILE A 94 -0.96 6.01 6.90
C ILE A 94 -2.07 5.28 6.16
N ASP A 95 -3.16 5.06 6.86
CA ASP A 95 -4.40 4.51 6.35
C ASP A 95 -5.48 5.60 6.38
N ILE A 96 -6.31 5.68 5.34
CA ILE A 96 -7.35 6.71 5.20
C ILE A 96 -8.67 6.03 4.92
N VAL A 97 -9.63 6.25 5.82
CA VAL A 97 -10.92 5.55 5.83
C VAL A 97 -12.07 6.54 6.07
N SER A 98 -13.26 6.20 5.60
CA SER A 98 -14.48 6.93 5.97
C SER A 98 -14.92 6.53 7.37
N TYR A 99 -15.28 7.47 8.22
CA TYR A 99 -15.84 7.29 9.57
C TYR A 99 -14.93 6.62 10.63
N GLY A 100 -14.05 5.69 10.24
CA GLY A 100 -13.28 4.83 11.12
C GLY A 100 -14.12 3.73 11.79
N SER A 101 -13.50 3.06 12.77
CA SER A 101 -14.18 2.09 13.64
C SER A 101 -14.29 2.62 15.08
N PRO A 102 -15.46 2.51 15.73
CA PRO A 102 -15.62 2.91 17.13
C PRO A 102 -14.91 1.97 18.13
N THR A 103 -14.51 0.77 17.68
CA THR A 103 -13.90 -0.28 18.53
C THR A 103 -12.47 -0.62 18.14
N LEU A 104 -11.86 0.11 17.19
CA LEU A 104 -10.54 -0.16 16.62
C LEU A 104 -9.47 -0.59 17.62
N GLN A 105 -9.21 0.21 18.66
CA GLN A 105 -8.18 -0.13 19.62
C GLN A 105 -8.51 -1.42 20.40
N GLN A 106 -9.78 -1.62 20.77
CA GLN A 106 -10.21 -2.80 21.50
C GLN A 106 -10.08 -4.06 20.62
N ASP A 107 -10.45 -3.95 19.35
CA ASP A 107 -10.39 -5.07 18.41
C ASP A 107 -8.92 -5.41 18.07
N MET A 108 -8.04 -4.41 17.96
CA MET A 108 -6.59 -4.62 17.86
C MET A 108 -5.99 -5.31 19.09
N ASP A 109 -6.39 -4.93 20.31
CA ASP A 109 -5.93 -5.60 21.53
C ASP A 109 -6.32 -7.09 21.55
N VAL A 110 -7.51 -7.42 21.04
CA VAL A 110 -7.99 -8.80 20.88
C VAL A 110 -7.18 -9.52 19.80
N PHE A 111 -6.99 -8.90 18.64
CA PHE A 111 -6.23 -9.45 17.52
C PHE A 111 -4.78 -9.78 17.93
N ASP A 112 -4.11 -8.84 18.59
CA ASP A 112 -2.72 -9.01 19.06
C ASP A 112 -2.59 -10.16 20.04
N LYS A 113 -3.50 -10.23 21.00
CA LYS A 113 -3.55 -11.32 21.98
C LYS A 113 -3.86 -12.66 21.32
N GLN A 114 -4.78 -12.69 20.37
CA GLN A 114 -5.20 -13.91 19.67
C GLN A 114 -4.05 -14.51 18.85
N PHE A 115 -3.25 -13.68 18.20
CA PHE A 115 -2.20 -14.11 17.28
C PHE A 115 -0.77 -13.96 17.82
N GLY A 116 -0.60 -13.50 19.07
CA GLY A 116 0.70 -13.33 19.70
C GLY A 116 1.56 -12.26 19.01
N LEU A 117 0.91 -11.19 18.52
CA LEU A 117 1.59 -10.02 17.98
C LEU A 117 1.96 -9.05 19.11
N PRO A 118 3.00 -8.21 18.93
CA PRO A 118 3.29 -7.15 19.89
C PRO A 118 2.08 -6.21 20.00
N PRO A 119 1.66 -5.83 21.22
CA PRO A 119 0.58 -4.86 21.39
C PRO A 119 0.89 -3.55 20.68
N ILE A 120 -0.09 -3.03 19.94
CA ILE A 120 -0.01 -1.72 19.27
C ILE A 120 -1.01 -0.72 19.83
N THR A 121 -0.64 0.55 19.88
CA THR A 121 -1.57 1.65 20.10
C THR A 121 -1.78 2.38 18.77
N ILE A 122 -3.01 2.39 18.28
CA ILE A 122 -3.37 3.03 17.02
C ILE A 122 -3.54 4.53 17.21
N GLN A 123 -2.91 5.32 16.33
CA GLN A 123 -3.09 6.76 16.30
C GLN A 123 -4.23 7.10 15.33
N VAL A 124 -5.39 7.48 15.87
CA VAL A 124 -6.52 7.97 15.07
C VAL A 124 -6.46 9.51 14.96
N VAL A 125 -6.53 10.04 13.73
CA VAL A 125 -6.45 11.49 13.45
C VAL A 125 -7.59 11.93 12.54
N SER A 126 -8.37 12.93 12.97
CA SER A 126 -9.58 13.36 12.25
C SER A 126 -9.57 14.88 11.99
N PRO A 127 -8.66 15.40 11.15
CA PRO A 127 -8.46 16.84 11.02
C PRO A 127 -9.62 17.55 10.30
N LEU A 128 -10.49 16.79 9.62
CA LEU A 128 -11.72 17.29 8.99
C LEU A 128 -12.95 17.18 9.90
N GLY A 129 -12.75 16.76 11.16
CA GLY A 129 -13.83 16.46 12.10
C GLY A 129 -14.35 15.03 11.99
N THR A 130 -15.33 14.71 12.84
CA THR A 130 -15.98 13.39 12.89
C THR A 130 -17.49 13.54 12.91
N VAL A 131 -18.19 12.45 12.61
CA VAL A 131 -19.64 12.32 12.79
C VAL A 131 -19.92 11.17 13.76
N PRO A 132 -21.04 11.19 14.50
CA PRO A 132 -21.40 10.07 15.36
C PRO A 132 -21.56 8.78 14.56
N TYR A 133 -20.95 7.70 15.03
CA TYR A 133 -21.14 6.37 14.48
C TYR A 133 -22.59 5.90 14.69
N ASP A 134 -23.21 5.38 13.63
CA ASP A 134 -24.55 4.79 13.66
C ASP A 134 -24.49 3.36 13.10
N PRO A 135 -24.61 2.31 13.95
CA PRO A 135 -24.51 0.93 13.51
C PRO A 135 -25.65 0.51 12.56
N ASN A 136 -26.72 1.30 12.43
CA ASN A 136 -27.81 1.01 11.49
C ASN A 136 -27.53 1.54 10.08
N LYS A 137 -26.50 2.39 9.90
CA LYS A 137 -26.04 2.83 8.59
C LYS A 137 -25.04 1.83 8.04
N LYS A 138 -25.43 1.17 6.95
CA LYS A 138 -24.62 0.11 6.33
C LYS A 138 -23.23 0.59 5.94
N ASP A 139 -23.11 1.80 5.41
CA ASP A 139 -21.83 2.34 4.96
C ASP A 139 -20.88 2.57 6.15
N MET A 140 -21.38 3.11 7.27
CA MET A 140 -20.58 3.24 8.49
C MET A 140 -20.15 1.87 9.06
N ALA A 141 -21.03 0.87 9.02
CA ALA A 141 -20.68 -0.47 9.45
C ALA A 141 -19.65 -1.13 8.52
N GLY A 142 -19.78 -0.93 7.20
CA GLY A 142 -18.84 -1.41 6.19
C GLY A 142 -17.47 -0.81 6.37
N TRP A 143 -17.38 0.52 6.45
CA TRP A 143 -16.11 1.22 6.68
C TRP A 143 -15.46 0.94 8.02
N ALA A 144 -16.24 0.68 9.07
CA ALA A 144 -15.67 0.19 10.32
C ALA A 144 -14.99 -1.17 10.13
N GLY A 145 -15.63 -2.09 9.40
CA GLY A 145 -15.03 -3.37 9.03
C GLY A 145 -13.78 -3.23 8.17
N GLU A 146 -13.80 -2.32 7.20
CA GLU A 146 -12.62 -1.99 6.36
C GLU A 146 -11.47 -1.44 7.21
N THR A 147 -11.76 -0.52 8.13
CA THR A 147 -10.76 0.03 9.06
C THR A 147 -10.10 -1.06 9.90
N GLU A 148 -10.87 -2.02 10.40
CA GLU A 148 -10.30 -3.17 11.12
C GLU A 148 -9.42 -4.03 10.20
N LEU A 149 -9.90 -4.33 8.99
CA LEU A 149 -9.18 -5.15 8.02
C LEU A 149 -7.82 -4.53 7.67
N ASP A 150 -7.79 -3.26 7.28
CA ASP A 150 -6.59 -2.56 6.87
C ASP A 150 -5.55 -2.56 7.98
N VAL A 151 -5.93 -2.13 9.18
CA VAL A 151 -5.01 -2.01 10.33
C VAL A 151 -4.50 -3.37 10.78
N GLN A 152 -5.36 -4.40 10.84
CA GLN A 152 -4.96 -5.74 11.25
C GLN A 152 -3.99 -6.38 10.25
N ILE A 153 -4.19 -6.19 8.95
CA ILE A 153 -3.28 -6.73 7.91
C ILE A 153 -1.95 -5.98 7.88
N ILE A 154 -1.96 -4.64 7.99
CA ILE A 154 -0.73 -3.85 8.10
C ILE A 154 0.09 -4.34 9.30
N HIS A 155 -0.53 -4.47 10.47
CA HIS A 155 0.15 -4.92 11.70
C HIS A 155 0.62 -6.37 11.63
N ALA A 156 -0.16 -7.25 10.99
CA ALA A 156 0.24 -8.64 10.77
C ALA A 156 1.55 -8.76 9.98
N ILE A 157 1.72 -7.94 8.93
CA ILE A 157 2.91 -7.93 8.07
C ILE A 157 4.07 -7.16 8.71
N ALA A 158 3.80 -5.99 9.28
CA ALA A 158 4.77 -5.05 9.82
C ALA A 158 4.51 -4.76 11.31
N PRO A 159 4.76 -5.72 12.21
CA PRO A 159 4.30 -5.68 13.60
C PRO A 159 4.92 -4.59 14.48
N ASP A 160 6.01 -3.95 14.05
CA ASP A 160 6.62 -2.82 14.77
C ASP A 160 6.48 -1.49 14.01
N ALA A 161 5.70 -1.44 12.92
CA ALA A 161 5.38 -0.19 12.25
C ALA A 161 4.41 0.65 13.10
N HIS A 162 4.53 1.98 13.00
CA HIS A 162 3.48 2.86 13.47
C HIS A 162 2.34 2.89 12.45
N ILE A 163 1.09 2.90 12.92
CA ILE A 163 -0.08 3.01 12.07
C ILE A 163 -0.86 4.27 12.47
N VAL A 164 -1.04 5.15 11.49
CA VAL A 164 -1.87 6.35 11.60
C VAL A 164 -3.12 6.13 10.78
N VAL A 165 -4.27 6.06 11.44
CA VAL A 165 -5.58 5.97 10.79
C VAL A 165 -6.17 7.37 10.70
N MET A 166 -6.42 7.84 9.50
CA MET A 166 -7.05 9.14 9.25
C MET A 166 -8.49 8.96 8.82
N THR A 167 -9.41 9.58 9.54
CA THR A 167 -10.85 9.39 9.29
C THR A 167 -11.46 10.57 8.55
N SER A 168 -12.21 10.28 7.49
CA SER A 168 -13.10 11.23 6.83
C SER A 168 -14.47 11.28 7.52
N PRO A 169 -15.11 12.46 7.69
CA PRO A 169 -16.48 12.56 8.21
C PRO A 169 -17.57 12.25 7.16
N VAL A 170 -17.18 11.96 5.92
CA VAL A 170 -18.06 11.62 4.80
C VAL A 170 -17.67 10.27 4.22
N ASP A 171 -18.64 9.65 3.56
CA ASP A 171 -18.46 8.43 2.81
C ASP A 171 -17.58 8.68 1.58
N GLU A 172 -16.79 7.68 1.22
CA GLU A 172 -16.11 7.58 -0.05
C GLU A 172 -16.81 6.47 -0.83
N THR A 173 -17.27 6.85 -2.01
CA THR A 173 -18.02 5.97 -2.91
C THR A 173 -17.68 6.39 -4.34
N GLU A 174 -18.34 5.75 -5.30
CA GLU A 174 -18.22 6.08 -6.72
C GLU A 174 -18.28 7.58 -7.08
N GLY A 175 -17.57 7.92 -8.15
CA GLY A 175 -17.45 9.27 -8.67
C GLY A 175 -16.63 10.16 -7.74
N THR A 176 -17.07 11.40 -7.54
CA THR A 176 -16.32 12.40 -6.74
C THR A 176 -16.76 12.45 -5.27
N ILE A 177 -17.50 11.46 -4.78
CA ILE A 177 -18.07 11.48 -3.42
C ILE A 177 -16.96 11.05 -2.45
N GLY A 178 -16.64 11.89 -1.46
CA GLY A 178 -15.60 11.62 -0.46
C GLY A 178 -14.16 11.82 -0.92
N LEU A 179 -13.85 11.58 -2.20
CA LEU A 179 -12.50 11.78 -2.76
C LEU A 179 -11.88 13.16 -2.46
N PRO A 180 -12.60 14.30 -2.52
CA PRO A 180 -12.04 15.60 -2.12
C PRO A 180 -11.60 15.67 -0.66
N GLU A 181 -12.29 14.97 0.25
CA GLU A 181 -11.94 14.88 1.67
C GLU A 181 -10.73 13.97 1.86
N PHE A 182 -10.68 12.83 1.16
CA PHE A 182 -9.54 11.93 1.17
C PHE A 182 -8.26 12.63 0.70
N LEU A 183 -8.32 13.39 -0.41
CA LEU A 183 -7.20 14.21 -0.86
C LEU A 183 -6.74 15.22 0.20
N LYS A 184 -7.67 15.87 0.90
CA LYS A 184 -7.32 16.81 1.99
C LYS A 184 -6.65 16.08 3.15
N LEU A 185 -7.07 14.86 3.47
CA LEU A 185 -6.44 14.02 4.52
C LEU A 185 -5.02 13.64 4.13
N GLU A 186 -4.79 13.20 2.89
CA GLU A 186 -3.44 12.92 2.38
C GLU A 186 -2.55 14.18 2.42
N GLN A 187 -3.05 15.32 1.95
CA GLN A 187 -2.34 16.59 1.99
C GLN A 187 -2.02 17.01 3.43
N TYR A 188 -2.95 16.80 4.36
CA TYR A 188 -2.72 17.05 5.79
C TYR A 188 -1.60 16.15 6.32
N ALA A 189 -1.65 14.85 6.02
CA ALA A 189 -0.64 13.89 6.46
C ALA A 189 0.77 14.25 5.98
N VAL A 190 0.89 14.64 4.71
CA VAL A 190 2.15 15.11 4.12
C VAL A 190 2.62 16.39 4.81
N ALA A 191 1.74 17.38 4.96
CA ALA A 191 2.09 18.68 5.55
C ALA A 191 2.47 18.59 7.03
N HIS A 192 1.97 17.58 7.75
CA HIS A 192 2.23 17.37 9.18
C HIS A 192 3.23 16.23 9.45
N HIS A 193 3.84 15.68 8.39
CA HIS A 193 4.84 14.61 8.47
C HIS A 193 4.37 13.40 9.27
N LEU A 194 3.11 12.97 9.07
CA LEU A 194 2.53 11.86 9.83
C LEU A 194 3.12 10.49 9.46
N GLY A 195 3.71 10.37 8.28
CA GLY A 195 4.29 9.13 7.75
C GLY A 195 4.78 9.30 6.32
N GLN A 196 5.20 8.21 5.68
CA GLN A 196 5.74 8.20 4.31
C GLN A 196 5.16 7.09 3.41
N ILE A 197 4.24 6.28 3.94
CA ILE A 197 3.61 5.17 3.21
C ILE A 197 2.11 5.35 3.32
N PHE A 198 1.42 5.55 2.20
CA PHE A 198 -0.04 5.49 2.13
C PHE A 198 -0.46 4.08 1.69
N SER A 199 -1.28 3.42 2.50
CA SER A 199 -2.00 2.19 2.14
C SER A 199 -3.46 2.56 1.93
N GLN A 200 -4.03 2.20 0.78
CA GLN A 200 -5.31 2.73 0.34
C GLN A 200 -6.25 1.63 -0.16
N SER A 201 -7.35 1.46 0.57
CA SER A 201 -8.42 0.51 0.23
C SER A 201 -9.70 1.24 -0.22
N PHE A 202 -9.56 2.47 -0.72
CA PHE A 202 -10.64 3.21 -1.38
C PHE A 202 -10.41 3.24 -2.88
N VAL A 203 -11.48 3.09 -3.65
CA VAL A 203 -11.46 3.15 -5.10
C VAL A 203 -12.77 3.70 -5.65
N ALA A 204 -12.67 4.37 -6.80
CA ALA A 204 -13.81 4.70 -7.64
C ALA A 204 -13.53 4.26 -9.08
N SER A 205 -14.55 3.75 -9.74
CA SER A 205 -14.50 3.37 -11.15
C SER A 205 -14.10 4.57 -12.03
N GLU A 206 -13.15 4.40 -12.95
CA GLU A 206 -12.80 5.48 -13.89
C GLU A 206 -14.03 5.93 -14.72
N ALA A 207 -15.00 5.02 -14.93
CA ALA A 207 -16.23 5.31 -15.66
C ALA A 207 -17.14 6.31 -14.91
N THR A 208 -17.10 6.30 -13.57
CA THR A 208 -17.86 7.25 -12.72
C THR A 208 -17.15 8.59 -12.57
N LEU A 209 -15.90 8.70 -13.03
CA LEU A 209 -15.06 9.89 -13.05
C LEU A 209 -14.86 10.50 -14.45
N ALA A 210 -15.58 10.01 -15.47
CA ALA A 210 -15.40 10.43 -16.86
C ALA A 210 -15.88 11.86 -17.16
N ASP A 211 -16.67 12.47 -16.27
CA ASP A 211 -17.16 13.84 -16.44
C ASP A 211 -16.10 14.91 -16.13
N SER A 212 -16.37 16.17 -16.47
CA SER A 212 -15.38 17.24 -16.28
C SER A 212 -14.95 17.45 -14.81
N PRO A 213 -15.86 17.42 -13.81
CA PRO A 213 -15.47 17.40 -12.40
C PRO A 213 -14.56 16.24 -12.02
N GLY A 214 -14.91 15.00 -12.39
CA GLY A 214 -14.13 13.80 -12.11
C GLY A 214 -12.74 13.87 -12.71
N GLN A 215 -12.63 14.19 -14.00
CA GLN A 215 -11.34 14.34 -14.69
C GLN A 215 -10.47 15.44 -14.08
N LYS A 216 -11.08 16.53 -13.59
CA LYS A 216 -10.35 17.58 -12.86
C LYS A 216 -9.81 17.06 -11.53
N LEU A 217 -10.60 16.28 -10.80
CA LEU A 217 -10.20 15.70 -9.52
C LEU A 217 -9.06 14.68 -9.71
N VAL A 218 -9.20 13.74 -10.64
CA VAL A 218 -8.16 12.76 -11.01
C VAL A 218 -6.85 13.49 -11.35
N LYS A 219 -6.92 14.55 -12.16
CA LYS A 219 -5.72 15.35 -12.48
C LYS A 219 -5.08 15.99 -11.25
N THR A 220 -5.86 16.47 -10.29
CA THR A 220 -5.32 17.06 -9.05
C THR A 220 -4.61 15.99 -8.21
N PHE A 221 -5.22 14.81 -8.02
CA PHE A 221 -4.58 13.70 -7.34
C PHE A 221 -3.30 13.24 -8.05
N THR A 222 -3.34 13.06 -9.37
CA THR A 222 -2.16 12.66 -10.16
C THR A 222 -1.00 13.63 -9.98
N ASN A 223 -1.25 14.94 -9.99
CA ASN A 223 -0.21 15.93 -9.75
C ASN A 223 0.33 15.87 -8.31
N PHE A 224 -0.56 15.65 -7.34
CA PHE A 224 -0.17 15.50 -5.93
C PHE A 224 0.69 14.26 -5.70
N TYR A 225 0.26 13.09 -6.19
CA TYR A 225 1.02 11.84 -6.11
C TYR A 225 2.35 11.94 -6.85
N GLN A 226 2.38 12.56 -8.04
CA GLN A 226 3.64 12.84 -8.73
C GLN A 226 4.59 13.62 -7.84
N GLN A 227 4.12 14.70 -7.21
CA GLN A 227 4.96 15.55 -6.36
C GLN A 227 5.50 14.79 -5.15
N ILE A 228 4.64 14.11 -4.38
CA ILE A 228 5.07 13.47 -3.13
C ILE A 228 5.98 12.27 -3.38
N THR A 229 5.74 11.51 -4.44
CA THR A 229 6.57 10.34 -4.78
C THR A 229 7.93 10.77 -5.33
N THR A 230 7.97 11.73 -6.26
CA THR A 230 9.23 12.13 -6.93
C THR A 230 10.10 13.08 -6.11
N GLN A 231 9.52 13.86 -5.19
CA GLN A 231 10.25 14.91 -4.47
C GLN A 231 10.32 14.68 -2.96
N GLN A 232 9.39 13.91 -2.39
CA GLN A 232 9.27 13.74 -0.93
C GLN A 232 9.44 12.29 -0.47
N GLY A 233 9.66 11.35 -1.40
CA GLY A 233 9.96 9.95 -1.08
C GLY A 233 8.78 9.13 -0.57
N PHE A 234 7.54 9.58 -0.81
CA PHE A 234 6.35 8.83 -0.41
C PHE A 234 6.18 7.56 -1.25
N THR A 235 5.71 6.51 -0.60
CA THR A 235 5.15 5.32 -1.26
C THR A 235 3.63 5.41 -1.18
N VAL A 236 2.95 5.18 -2.30
CA VAL A 236 1.49 5.10 -2.36
C VAL A 236 1.12 3.74 -2.95
N VAL A 237 0.39 2.94 -2.19
CA VAL A 237 -0.14 1.65 -2.63
C VAL A 237 -1.67 1.68 -2.55
N SER A 238 -2.34 1.17 -3.57
CA SER A 238 -3.80 1.17 -3.65
C SER A 238 -4.30 -0.17 -4.18
N GLY A 239 -5.35 -0.72 -3.58
CA GLY A 239 -6.06 -1.88 -4.12
C GLY A 239 -6.60 -1.58 -5.52
N SER A 240 -6.54 -2.54 -6.44
CA SER A 240 -6.99 -2.32 -7.83
C SER A 240 -8.52 -2.40 -8.02
N GLY A 241 -9.26 -2.72 -6.97
CA GLY A 241 -10.70 -2.93 -6.95
C GLY A 241 -11.11 -4.41 -7.00
N ASP A 242 -12.40 -4.64 -6.77
CA ASP A 242 -12.96 -5.97 -6.46
C ASP A 242 -13.93 -6.51 -7.53
N ASN A 243 -14.06 -5.81 -8.67
CA ASN A 243 -14.99 -6.14 -9.75
C ASN A 243 -14.31 -6.69 -11.02
N GLY A 244 -13.05 -7.13 -10.91
CA GLY A 244 -12.31 -7.78 -12.00
C GLY A 244 -11.94 -6.81 -13.12
N ALA A 245 -12.15 -7.20 -14.39
CA ALA A 245 -11.84 -6.36 -15.54
C ALA A 245 -12.89 -5.24 -15.80
N THR A 246 -13.83 -5.04 -14.88
CA THR A 246 -14.89 -4.02 -14.95
C THR A 246 -15.05 -3.39 -13.57
N ASP A 247 -15.81 -2.31 -13.49
CA ASP A 247 -16.30 -1.77 -12.23
C ASP A 247 -17.61 -1.01 -12.46
N TRP A 248 -18.14 -0.31 -11.47
CA TRP A 248 -19.44 0.36 -11.54
C TRP A 248 -19.52 1.36 -12.71
N ALA A 249 -20.62 1.31 -13.45
CA ALA A 249 -20.88 2.21 -14.58
C ALA A 249 -21.48 3.56 -14.16
N ASN A 250 -21.93 3.68 -12.91
CA ASN A 250 -22.62 4.85 -12.38
C ASN A 250 -22.42 5.00 -10.87
N ILE A 251 -22.57 6.25 -10.39
CA ILE A 251 -22.37 6.62 -8.99
C ILE A 251 -23.32 5.93 -8.00
N ALA A 252 -24.44 5.37 -8.48
CA ALA A 252 -25.39 4.65 -7.63
C ALA A 252 -25.01 3.16 -7.47
N ALA A 253 -23.91 2.71 -8.08
CA ALA A 253 -23.42 1.33 -8.03
C ALA A 253 -24.51 0.29 -8.37
N THR A 254 -25.32 0.58 -9.41
CA THR A 254 -26.46 -0.28 -9.79
C THR A 254 -26.18 -1.21 -10.96
N ALA A 255 -25.10 -0.96 -11.71
CA ALA A 255 -24.72 -1.76 -12.87
C ALA A 255 -23.21 -1.67 -13.10
N LEU A 256 -22.59 -2.80 -13.47
CA LEU A 256 -21.19 -2.85 -13.90
C LEU A 256 -21.04 -2.29 -15.32
N SER A 257 -19.86 -1.75 -15.62
CA SER A 257 -19.48 -1.23 -16.92
C SER A 257 -19.50 -2.35 -17.97
N PRO A 258 -20.11 -2.13 -19.15
CA PRO A 258 -20.08 -3.09 -20.24
C PRO A 258 -18.73 -3.10 -20.98
N ASN A 259 -17.83 -2.18 -20.65
CA ASN A 259 -16.49 -2.06 -21.21
C ASN A 259 -15.44 -2.40 -20.15
N PRO A 260 -14.21 -2.79 -20.54
CA PRO A 260 -13.10 -2.85 -19.60
C PRO A 260 -12.96 -1.52 -18.86
N THR A 261 -12.78 -1.59 -17.54
CA THR A 261 -12.78 -0.42 -16.66
C THR A 261 -11.84 -0.70 -15.50
N VAL A 262 -10.95 0.26 -15.23
CA VAL A 262 -10.03 0.22 -14.08
C VAL A 262 -10.46 1.22 -13.00
N ASN A 263 -9.80 1.16 -11.86
CA ASN A 263 -10.14 1.97 -10.70
C ASN A 263 -9.10 3.04 -10.39
N PHE A 264 -9.61 4.21 -10.04
CA PHE A 264 -8.85 5.30 -9.46
C PHE A 264 -8.80 5.13 -7.92
N PRO A 265 -7.67 5.38 -7.23
CA PRO A 265 -6.40 5.92 -7.75
C PRO A 265 -5.39 4.87 -8.24
N ALA A 266 -5.74 3.58 -8.25
CA ALA A 266 -4.83 2.52 -8.68
C ALA A 266 -4.33 2.68 -10.13
N ASP A 267 -5.12 3.33 -11.00
CA ASP A 267 -4.77 3.66 -12.39
C ASP A 267 -3.79 4.85 -12.54
N VAL A 268 -3.40 5.52 -11.44
CA VAL A 268 -2.47 6.64 -11.48
C VAL A 268 -1.02 6.13 -11.58
N PRO A 269 -0.20 6.62 -12.55
CA PRO A 269 1.18 6.11 -12.76
C PRO A 269 2.16 6.22 -11.59
N TRP A 270 1.80 6.99 -10.56
CA TRP A 270 2.62 7.24 -9.37
C TRP A 270 2.18 6.36 -8.18
N VAL A 271 1.16 5.53 -8.36
CA VAL A 271 0.61 4.62 -7.36
C VAL A 271 1.00 3.20 -7.74
N THR A 272 1.37 2.39 -6.73
CA THR A 272 1.53 0.95 -6.93
C THR A 272 0.16 0.30 -6.79
N ALA A 273 -0.45 -0.07 -7.92
CA ALA A 273 -1.69 -0.85 -7.94
C ALA A 273 -1.45 -2.27 -7.42
N VAL A 274 -2.27 -2.73 -6.48
CA VAL A 274 -2.20 -4.06 -5.87
C VAL A 274 -3.47 -4.83 -6.21
N GLY A 275 -3.33 -5.83 -7.08
CA GLY A 275 -4.39 -6.80 -7.36
C GLY A 275 -4.48 -7.91 -6.31
N GLY A 276 -5.48 -8.78 -6.48
CA GLY A 276 -5.73 -9.89 -5.56
C GLY A 276 -5.52 -11.27 -6.19
N THR A 277 -5.21 -12.23 -5.34
CA THR A 277 -5.07 -13.65 -5.69
C THR A 277 -5.95 -14.50 -4.77
N THR A 278 -6.25 -15.71 -5.21
CA THR A 278 -6.72 -16.75 -4.31
C THR A 278 -5.50 -17.55 -3.86
N LEU A 279 -5.13 -17.38 -2.60
CA LEU A 279 -4.09 -18.18 -1.95
C LEU A 279 -4.64 -19.56 -1.62
N HIS A 280 -3.85 -20.60 -1.86
CA HIS A 280 -4.18 -21.99 -1.51
C HIS A 280 -3.08 -22.54 -0.60
N ASN A 281 -3.47 -23.13 0.52
CA ASN A 281 -2.56 -23.93 1.34
C ASN A 281 -2.55 -25.37 0.81
N THR A 282 -1.42 -25.81 0.27
CA THR A 282 -1.16 -27.17 -0.18
C THR A 282 -0.11 -27.81 0.72
N PRO A 283 -0.47 -28.41 1.87
CA PRO A 283 0.51 -29.05 2.74
C PRO A 283 1.30 -30.11 1.97
N ASP A 284 2.63 -30.16 2.14
CA ASP A 284 3.42 -31.29 1.66
C ASP A 284 2.91 -32.57 2.32
N ALA A 285 2.44 -33.51 1.51
CA ALA A 285 1.86 -34.78 1.96
C ALA A 285 2.83 -35.61 2.82
N ILE A 286 4.15 -35.38 2.70
CA ILE A 286 5.19 -36.14 3.39
C ILE A 286 5.59 -35.46 4.70
N ASN A 287 5.83 -34.14 4.68
CA ASN A 287 6.41 -33.42 5.81
C ASN A 287 5.41 -32.56 6.61
N ARG A 288 4.15 -32.43 6.15
CA ARG A 288 3.13 -31.52 6.71
C ARG A 288 3.61 -30.06 6.84
N VAL A 289 4.62 -29.68 6.05
CA VAL A 289 5.05 -28.29 5.94
C VAL A 289 4.04 -27.58 5.05
N PRO A 290 3.46 -26.45 5.48
CA PRO A 290 2.58 -25.65 4.62
C PRO A 290 3.35 -25.23 3.37
N THR A 291 2.82 -25.52 2.19
CA THR A 291 3.27 -24.89 0.95
C THR A 291 2.12 -24.08 0.38
N TYR A 292 2.43 -22.99 -0.30
CA TYR A 292 1.43 -22.05 -0.78
C TYR A 292 1.55 -21.90 -2.29
N ASN A 293 0.41 -21.80 -2.95
CA ASN A 293 0.33 -21.40 -4.36
C ASN A 293 -0.84 -20.42 -4.53
N GLU A 294 -0.83 -19.71 -5.65
CA GLU A 294 -1.81 -18.67 -5.94
C GLU A 294 -2.43 -18.90 -7.31
N SER A 295 -3.72 -18.60 -7.41
CA SER A 295 -4.44 -18.43 -8.67
C SER A 295 -4.98 -17.01 -8.77
N ALA A 296 -5.25 -16.54 -9.99
CA ALA A 296 -5.92 -15.25 -10.18
C ALA A 296 -7.26 -15.24 -9.44
N TRP A 297 -7.51 -14.18 -8.67
CA TRP A 297 -8.82 -13.97 -8.05
C TRP A 297 -9.75 -13.29 -9.06
N PRO A 298 -10.96 -13.82 -9.33
CA PRO A 298 -11.86 -13.22 -10.32
C PRO A 298 -12.27 -11.78 -10.03
N GLY A 299 -12.24 -11.37 -8.75
CA GLY A 299 -12.51 -9.99 -8.34
C GLY A 299 -11.34 -9.04 -8.52
N SER A 300 -10.11 -9.53 -8.75
CA SER A 300 -8.93 -8.67 -8.84
C SER A 300 -9.07 -7.66 -9.97
N GLY A 301 -9.17 -6.38 -9.60
CA GLY A 301 -9.22 -5.27 -10.53
C GLY A 301 -8.02 -5.21 -11.48
N GLY A 302 -8.23 -4.81 -12.73
CA GLY A 302 -7.14 -4.56 -13.69
C GLY A 302 -7.59 -4.47 -15.15
N GLY A 303 -6.77 -3.81 -15.98
CA GLY A 303 -7.05 -3.55 -17.40
C GLY A 303 -5.90 -2.92 -18.16
#